data_AF-A0AAN9LX35-F1
#
_entry.id   AF-A0AAN9LX35-F1
#
_cell.length_a   1.000
_cell.length_b   1.000
_cell.length_c   1.000
_cell.angle_alpha   90.00
_cell.angle_beta   90.00
_cell.angle_gamma   90.00
#
_symmetry.space_group_name_H-M   'P 1'
#
loop_
_entity.id
_entity.type
_entity.pdbx_description
1 polymer ?
#
loop_
_entity_poly.entity_id
_entity_poly.type
_entity_poly.pdbx_seq_one_letter_code
_entity_poly.pdbx_strand_id
1 'polypeptide(L)'
;MEQLSQPSPFNPHQVSDHLLQSDEVPPFETVLKRKEDGLVGKEVEGEDFKERVERLESEREERNGLMLKALESLTSTKNSLSRVIEGLDLEGEKDETFVKDGEGGSELLEEARLISRFTMEVETRVDKYKELRNKEKRELESSLISLTEENRDINNLLRIALLEKEALEKRIKGHDHKRMPLLQFAEFGLQKVGFGFMMGSGNNEQPTESSGSGMVTKSDGSESEDEVVSLASTVERIMKNLRLEITQLRRSLEASRSDTERLQCLTEKQAKEIVENKLYIKELEDRERILAQSVEEFLMEIKEAEEEVARWKEACELEVEAGKKEIEERDKLVGALKQELQKTKGALDISNGKLRIKEELAVTAIAAQEAAERSLQLADSRAVELRQQVEELTRQLEEAEKRERNSHKVRRICWPWQLFKLSYVNNANTRVGNAKRMLPEMQALIH
;
A
#
# COMPACT_ATOMS: atom_id res chain seq x y z
N MET A 1 -32.25 -31.04 34.75
CA MET A 1 -32.54 -29.76 35.41
C MET A 1 -33.10 -28.85 34.32
N GLU A 2 -34.35 -29.03 33.87
CA GLU A 2 -35.62 -28.69 34.55
C GLU A 2 -35.53 -27.26 35.11
N GLN A 3 -36.34 -26.28 34.72
CA GLN A 3 -37.81 -26.21 34.60
C GLN A 3 -38.13 -25.15 33.51
N LEU A 4 -39.07 -25.23 32.55
CA LEU A 4 -40.43 -25.76 32.42
C LEU A 4 -41.42 -25.28 33.50
N SER A 5 -42.10 -24.17 33.21
CA SER A 5 -43.46 -23.93 33.71
C SER A 5 -44.36 -23.49 32.55
N GLN A 6 -45.32 -24.36 32.28
CA GLN A 6 -46.45 -24.23 31.36
C GLN A 6 -47.76 -24.20 32.23
N PRO A 7 -48.98 -24.14 31.67
CA PRO A 7 -49.97 -23.08 31.95
C PRO A 7 -51.32 -23.61 32.52
N SER A 8 -52.41 -22.84 32.32
CA SER A 8 -53.86 -23.20 32.29
C SER A 8 -54.73 -22.71 33.47
N PRO A 9 -56.10 -22.67 33.40
CA PRO A 9 -57.03 -22.89 32.26
C PRO A 9 -58.21 -21.87 32.10
N PHE A 10 -58.87 -21.97 30.94
CA PHE A 10 -60.30 -21.74 30.59
C PHE A 10 -61.34 -21.42 31.69
N ASN A 11 -62.28 -20.49 31.44
CA ASN A 11 -63.65 -20.83 31.00
C ASN A 11 -64.48 -19.61 30.46
N PRO A 12 -65.53 -19.84 29.62
CA PRO A 12 -66.22 -18.87 28.77
C PRO A 12 -67.67 -18.50 29.19
N HIS A 13 -68.29 -17.64 28.36
CA HIS A 13 -69.70 -17.24 28.27
C HIS A 13 -70.21 -16.12 29.20
N GLN A 14 -70.57 -14.98 28.61
CA GLN A 14 -71.97 -14.53 28.57
C GLN A 14 -72.21 -13.50 27.47
N VAL A 15 -73.41 -13.57 26.92
CA VAL A 15 -73.94 -12.91 25.72
C VAL A 15 -74.94 -11.82 26.16
N SER A 16 -75.08 -10.81 25.30
CA SER A 16 -76.24 -9.93 25.07
C SER A 16 -76.36 -8.57 25.76
N ASP A 17 -76.40 -7.57 24.85
CA ASP A 17 -77.34 -6.45 24.73
C ASP A 17 -77.32 -5.33 25.79
N HIS A 18 -76.97 -4.11 25.34
CA HIS A 18 -77.98 -3.07 25.09
C HIS A 18 -77.37 -1.84 24.39
N LEU A 19 -78.16 -1.32 23.46
CA LEU A 19 -77.94 -0.16 22.60
C LEU A 19 -78.50 1.11 23.28
N LEU A 20 -77.76 2.23 23.16
CA LEU A 20 -78.17 3.64 23.05
C LEU A 20 -77.75 4.66 24.15
N GLN A 21 -77.20 5.78 23.60
CA GLN A 21 -77.22 7.19 24.01
C GLN A 21 -76.18 7.73 25.01
N SER A 22 -75.23 8.54 24.53
CA SER A 22 -75.33 10.03 24.48
C SER A 22 -74.02 10.68 24.03
N ASP A 23 -74.07 11.54 23.01
CA ASP A 23 -72.98 12.45 22.63
C ASP A 23 -72.93 13.61 23.63
N GLU A 24 -71.97 13.58 24.56
CA GLU A 24 -71.60 14.73 25.38
C GLU A 24 -70.47 15.52 24.68
N VAL A 25 -70.74 16.79 24.39
CA VAL A 25 -69.72 17.74 23.93
C VAL A 25 -68.74 18.02 25.08
N PRO A 26 -67.41 17.89 24.90
CA PRO A 26 -66.46 18.10 25.99
C PRO A 26 -66.49 19.56 26.47
N PRO A 27 -66.33 19.81 27.79
CA PRO A 27 -66.32 21.16 28.33
C PRO A 27 -65.13 21.96 27.77
N PHE A 28 -65.35 23.24 27.46
CA PHE A 28 -64.41 24.16 26.81
C PHE A 28 -63.00 24.18 27.41
N GLU A 29 -62.88 23.88 28.70
CA GLU A 29 -61.63 23.76 29.47
C GLU A 29 -60.74 22.58 28.99
N THR A 30 -61.35 21.48 28.51
CA THR A 30 -60.62 20.35 27.92
C THR A 30 -60.10 20.63 26.52
N VAL A 31 -60.77 21.52 25.78
CA VAL A 31 -60.33 21.96 24.44
C VAL A 31 -59.17 22.95 24.55
N LEU A 32 -59.18 23.82 25.57
CA LEU A 32 -58.06 24.70 25.90
C LEU A 32 -56.84 23.92 26.35
N LYS A 33 -56.98 22.97 27.30
CA LYS A 33 -55.89 22.09 27.72
C LYS A 33 -55.28 21.30 26.57
N ARG A 34 -56.12 20.72 25.69
CA ARG A 34 -55.63 20.00 24.49
C ARG A 34 -54.93 20.92 23.48
N LYS A 35 -55.29 22.21 23.42
CA LYS A 35 -54.58 23.21 22.58
C LYS A 35 -53.26 23.65 23.21
N GLU A 36 -53.22 23.83 24.54
CA GLU A 36 -52.00 24.13 25.31
C GLU A 36 -51.01 22.97 25.24
N ASP A 37 -51.46 21.74 25.51
CA ASP A 37 -50.66 20.52 25.42
C ASP A 37 -50.17 20.26 23.97
N GLY A 38 -50.97 20.64 22.96
CA GLY A 38 -50.59 20.57 21.54
C GLY A 38 -49.65 21.70 21.07
N LEU A 39 -49.59 22.82 21.79
CA LEU A 39 -48.63 23.91 21.58
C LEU A 39 -47.28 23.58 22.23
N VAL A 40 -47.31 23.06 23.46
CA VAL A 40 -46.13 22.57 24.19
C VAL A 40 -45.48 21.40 23.45
N GLY A 41 -46.26 20.46 22.91
CA GLY A 41 -45.72 19.37 22.08
C GLY A 41 -45.03 19.86 20.79
N LYS A 42 -45.51 20.95 20.18
CA LYS A 42 -44.87 21.57 19.00
C LYS A 42 -43.61 22.37 19.34
N GLU A 43 -43.56 22.99 20.51
CA GLU A 43 -42.34 23.65 21.01
C GLU A 43 -41.25 22.61 21.32
N VAL A 44 -41.61 21.49 21.96
CA VAL A 44 -40.67 20.40 22.27
C VAL A 44 -40.16 19.70 21.00
N GLU A 45 -41.02 19.47 19.99
CA GLU A 45 -40.55 18.97 18.68
C GLU A 45 -39.64 19.99 17.98
N GLY A 46 -39.98 21.29 18.03
CA GLY A 46 -39.17 22.36 17.45
C GLY A 46 -37.79 22.49 18.09
N GLU A 47 -37.69 22.28 19.40
CA GLU A 47 -36.42 22.25 20.13
C GLU A 47 -35.56 21.03 19.76
N ASP A 48 -36.16 19.83 19.65
CA ASP A 48 -35.45 18.60 19.22
C ASP A 48 -34.94 18.68 17.76
N PHE A 49 -35.73 19.31 16.86
CA PHE A 49 -35.26 19.59 15.50
C PHE A 49 -34.13 20.62 15.47
N LYS A 50 -34.21 21.66 16.30
CA LYS A 50 -33.16 22.69 16.41
C LYS A 50 -31.86 22.09 16.94
N GLU A 51 -31.92 21.28 17.99
CA GLU A 51 -30.77 20.58 18.56
C GLU A 51 -30.12 19.64 17.53
N ARG A 52 -30.94 18.94 16.73
CA ARG A 52 -30.44 18.07 15.65
C ARG A 52 -29.73 18.84 14.54
N VAL A 53 -30.26 20.01 14.16
CA VAL A 53 -29.62 20.89 13.17
C VAL A 53 -28.29 21.42 13.71
N GLU A 54 -28.26 21.90 14.96
CA GLU A 54 -27.07 22.45 15.60
C GLU A 54 -25.95 21.39 15.76
N ARG A 55 -26.34 20.13 16.03
CA ARG A 55 -25.43 18.98 16.03
C ARG A 55 -24.87 18.68 14.64
N LEU A 56 -25.71 18.65 13.61
CA LEU A 56 -25.29 18.41 12.22
C LEU A 56 -24.41 19.56 11.69
N GLU A 57 -24.67 20.79 12.10
CA GLU A 57 -23.83 21.95 11.79
C GLU A 57 -22.46 21.83 12.46
N SER A 58 -22.41 21.46 13.74
CA SER A 58 -21.16 21.20 14.45
C SER A 58 -20.34 20.08 13.81
N GLU A 59 -20.97 18.96 13.46
CA GLU A 59 -20.32 17.84 12.75
C GLU A 59 -19.83 18.26 11.34
N ARG A 60 -20.59 19.12 10.65
CA ARG A 60 -20.18 19.66 9.34
C ARG A 60 -18.97 20.57 9.50
N GLU A 61 -18.94 21.41 10.53
CA GLU A 61 -17.84 22.32 10.79
C GLU A 61 -16.56 21.58 11.20
N GLU A 62 -16.69 20.52 12.00
CA GLU A 62 -15.58 19.60 12.31
C GLU A 62 -15.06 18.91 11.04
N ARG A 63 -15.94 18.35 10.20
CA ARG A 63 -15.55 17.74 8.91
C ARG A 63 -14.89 18.73 7.97
N ASN A 64 -15.37 19.97 7.89
CA ASN A 64 -14.76 21.02 7.09
C ASN A 64 -13.36 21.38 7.61
N GLY A 65 -13.18 21.46 8.93
CA GLY A 65 -11.87 21.67 9.55
C GLY A 65 -10.87 20.55 9.23
N LEU A 66 -11.33 19.30 9.22
CA LEU A 66 -10.51 18.15 8.82
C LEU A 66 -10.14 18.18 7.33
N MET A 67 -11.09 18.52 6.45
CA MET A 67 -10.81 18.64 5.00
C MET A 67 -9.80 19.74 4.69
N LEU A 68 -9.87 20.90 5.36
CA LEU A 68 -8.89 21.97 5.19
C LEU A 68 -7.48 21.54 5.59
N LYS A 69 -7.34 20.85 6.73
CA LYS A 69 -6.03 20.30 7.17
C LYS A 69 -5.49 19.25 6.18
N ALA A 70 -6.37 18.43 5.61
CA ALA A 70 -6.00 17.45 4.60
C ALA A 70 -5.53 18.13 3.31
N LEU A 71 -6.22 19.19 2.85
CA LEU A 71 -5.79 20.00 1.71
C LEU A 71 -4.42 20.66 1.96
N GLU A 72 -4.21 21.28 3.11
CA GLU A 72 -2.94 21.91 3.46
C GLU A 72 -1.79 20.90 3.46
N SER A 73 -2.04 19.70 3.99
CA SER A 73 -1.08 18.59 3.98
C SER A 73 -0.76 18.12 2.55
N LEU A 74 -1.78 17.94 1.71
CA LEU A 74 -1.62 17.56 0.31
C LEU A 74 -0.83 18.63 -0.47
N THR A 75 -1.19 19.90 -0.35
CA THR A 75 -0.46 20.99 -1.02
C THR A 75 0.99 21.09 -0.53
N SER A 76 1.26 20.84 0.76
CA SER A 76 2.62 20.75 1.29
C SER A 76 3.41 19.61 0.65
N THR A 77 2.82 18.41 0.55
CA THR A 77 3.47 17.25 -0.09
C THR A 77 3.74 17.50 -1.57
N LYS A 78 2.78 18.08 -2.31
CA LYS A 78 2.96 18.49 -3.71
C LYS A 78 4.16 19.43 -3.87
N ASN A 79 4.25 20.48 -3.05
CA ASN A 79 5.36 21.42 -3.08
C ASN A 79 6.70 20.75 -2.74
N SER A 80 6.70 19.77 -1.83
CA SER A 80 7.90 18.99 -1.51
C SER A 80 8.36 18.13 -2.67
N LEU A 81 7.43 17.46 -3.37
CA LEU A 81 7.73 16.66 -4.55
C LEU A 81 8.24 17.54 -5.69
N SER A 82 7.64 18.72 -5.93
CA SER A 82 8.16 19.67 -6.92
C SER A 82 9.61 20.08 -6.65
N ARG A 83 9.97 20.38 -5.39
CA ARG A 83 11.37 20.68 -5.03
C ARG A 83 12.32 19.50 -5.30
N VAL A 84 11.86 18.27 -5.06
CA VAL A 84 12.65 17.06 -5.36
C VAL A 84 12.83 16.89 -6.86
N ILE A 85 11.78 17.10 -7.65
CA ILE A 85 11.82 17.05 -9.13
C ILE A 85 12.83 18.08 -9.67
N GLU A 86 12.78 19.33 -9.19
CA GLU A 86 13.73 20.39 -9.55
C GLU A 86 15.17 20.05 -9.16
N GLY A 87 15.39 19.46 -7.98
CA GLY A 87 16.71 19.03 -7.53
C GLY A 87 17.28 17.84 -8.30
N LEU A 88 16.43 17.09 -9.00
CA LEU A 88 16.78 15.93 -9.83
C LEU A 88 16.89 16.28 -11.32
N ASP A 89 16.79 17.55 -11.72
CA ASP A 89 16.98 17.99 -13.11
C ASP A 89 18.41 17.68 -13.57
N LEU A 90 18.55 16.49 -14.13
CA LEU A 90 19.63 16.08 -15.02
C LEU A 90 19.49 16.92 -16.28
N GLU A 91 20.55 17.67 -16.62
CA GLU A 91 20.66 18.59 -17.76
C GLU A 91 19.55 18.45 -18.84
N GLY A 92 18.57 19.35 -18.79
CA GLY A 92 17.97 19.91 -20.00
C GLY A 92 16.68 19.30 -20.58
N GLU A 93 16.06 18.27 -20.01
CA GLU A 93 14.72 17.83 -20.46
C GLU A 93 13.62 18.44 -19.60
N LYS A 94 13.25 19.68 -19.94
CA LYS A 94 11.95 20.24 -19.54
C LYS A 94 10.88 19.58 -20.40
N ASP A 95 10.31 18.48 -19.92
CA ASP A 95 9.09 17.96 -20.51
C ASP A 95 7.94 18.90 -20.11
N GLU A 96 7.60 19.81 -21.01
CA GLU A 96 6.49 20.75 -20.88
C GLU A 96 5.16 19.99 -21.01
N THR A 97 4.80 19.22 -19.98
CA THR A 97 3.45 18.65 -19.85
C THR A 97 2.80 19.13 -18.56
N PHE A 98 2.84 20.45 -18.34
CA PHE A 98 1.93 21.11 -17.39
C PHE A 98 0.54 21.27 -18.04
N VAL A 99 -0.15 20.14 -18.22
CA VAL A 99 -1.57 20.14 -18.61
C VAL A 99 -2.37 20.65 -17.42
N LYS A 100 -2.77 21.91 -17.52
CA LYS A 100 -3.74 22.57 -16.66
C LYS A 100 -5.12 22.10 -17.12
N ASP A 101 -5.66 21.06 -16.48
CA ASP A 101 -6.99 20.54 -16.80
C ASP A 101 -7.91 20.55 -15.57
N GLY A 102 -9.12 21.06 -15.80
CA GLY A 102 -10.33 20.58 -15.13
C GLY A 102 -10.78 21.32 -13.87
N GLU A 103 -11.25 22.55 -14.03
CA GLU A 103 -12.11 23.24 -13.06
C GLU A 103 -13.45 22.49 -12.98
N GLY A 104 -13.69 21.70 -11.93
CA GLY A 104 -14.98 21.03 -11.73
C GLY A 104 -15.05 19.74 -10.89
N GLY A 105 -14.02 19.40 -10.12
CA GLY A 105 -14.02 18.26 -9.18
C GLY A 105 -13.74 18.71 -7.74
N SER A 106 -14.11 17.91 -6.74
CA SER A 106 -13.73 18.11 -5.34
C SER A 106 -12.22 18.40 -5.26
N GLU A 107 -11.84 19.61 -4.81
CA GLU A 107 -10.46 20.13 -4.84
C GLU A 107 -9.43 19.15 -4.25
N LEU A 108 -9.85 18.36 -3.26
CA LEU A 108 -9.04 17.35 -2.60
C LEU A 108 -8.70 16.15 -3.51
N LEU A 109 -9.62 15.75 -4.38
CA LEU A 109 -9.40 14.65 -5.33
C LEU A 109 -8.43 15.05 -6.44
N GLU A 110 -8.54 16.28 -6.96
CA GLU A 110 -7.63 16.76 -8.00
C GLU A 110 -6.21 16.99 -7.45
N GLU A 111 -6.08 17.53 -6.24
CA GLU A 111 -4.76 17.69 -5.61
C GLU A 111 -4.10 16.33 -5.31
N ALA A 112 -4.87 15.33 -4.85
CA ALA A 112 -4.37 13.96 -4.67
C ALA A 112 -3.92 13.30 -5.98
N ARG A 113 -4.62 13.55 -7.09
CA ARG A 113 -4.20 13.08 -8.43
C ARG A 113 -2.90 13.73 -8.89
N LEU A 114 -2.73 15.03 -8.65
CA LEU A 114 -1.49 15.75 -8.99
C LEU A 114 -0.30 15.22 -8.19
N ILE A 115 -0.48 14.94 -6.90
CA ILE A 115 0.56 14.33 -6.06
C ILE A 115 0.93 12.93 -6.55
N SER A 116 -0.06 12.12 -6.92
CA SER A 116 0.20 10.79 -7.49
C SER A 116 1.04 10.88 -8.76
N ARG A 117 0.73 11.83 -9.65
CA ARG A 117 1.51 12.11 -10.87
C ARG A 117 2.94 12.55 -10.54
N PHE A 118 3.12 13.48 -9.61
CA PHE A 118 4.45 13.92 -9.18
C PHE A 118 5.26 12.82 -8.51
N THR A 119 4.60 11.93 -7.76
CA THR A 119 5.26 10.78 -7.14
C THR A 119 5.81 9.84 -8.21
N MET A 120 5.02 9.51 -9.24
CA MET A 120 5.49 8.71 -10.38
C MET A 120 6.65 9.39 -11.12
N GLU A 121 6.57 10.70 -11.35
CA GLU A 121 7.66 11.46 -12.00
C GLU A 121 8.95 11.39 -11.17
N VAL A 122 8.87 11.61 -9.85
CA VAL A 122 10.03 11.48 -8.95
C VAL A 122 10.62 10.08 -9.00
N GLU A 123 9.80 9.03 -8.95
CA GLU A 123 10.27 7.64 -9.04
C GLU A 123 11.06 7.40 -10.33
N THR A 124 10.50 7.79 -11.48
CA THR A 124 11.17 7.60 -12.78
C THR A 124 12.48 8.38 -12.88
N ARG A 125 12.55 9.61 -12.36
CA ARG A 125 13.78 10.41 -12.34
C ARG A 125 14.85 9.84 -11.41
N VAL A 126 14.45 9.38 -10.22
CA VAL A 126 15.35 8.74 -9.26
C VAL A 126 15.94 7.46 -9.87
N ASP A 127 15.14 6.66 -10.58
CA ASP A 127 15.61 5.45 -11.23
C ASP A 127 16.60 5.76 -12.36
N LYS A 128 16.30 6.74 -13.21
CA LYS A 128 17.24 7.25 -14.23
C LYS A 128 18.57 7.70 -13.61
N TYR A 129 18.51 8.47 -12.51
CA TYR A 129 19.70 8.93 -11.80
C TYR A 129 20.54 7.77 -11.24
N LYS A 130 19.90 6.77 -10.61
CA LYS A 130 20.56 5.56 -10.11
C LYS A 130 21.22 4.79 -11.25
N GLU A 131 20.56 4.65 -12.39
CA GLU A 131 21.15 3.98 -13.57
C GLU A 131 22.40 4.69 -14.09
N LEU A 132 22.37 6.03 -14.19
CA LEU A 132 23.53 6.82 -14.60
C LEU A 132 24.70 6.65 -13.62
N ARG A 133 24.43 6.75 -12.31
CA ARG A 133 25.46 6.52 -11.28
C ARG A 133 26.01 5.10 -11.31
N ASN A 134 25.19 4.10 -11.59
CA ASN A 134 25.64 2.71 -11.73
C ASN A 134 26.45 2.47 -13.01
N LYS A 135 26.17 3.19 -14.11
CA LYS A 135 27.00 3.15 -15.32
C LYS A 135 28.37 3.77 -15.05
N GLU A 136 28.41 4.97 -14.49
CA GLU A 136 29.65 5.67 -14.12
C GLU A 136 30.50 4.84 -13.15
N LYS A 137 29.87 4.24 -12.12
CA LYS A 137 30.56 3.34 -11.19
C LYS A 137 31.22 2.16 -11.91
N ARG A 138 30.50 1.50 -12.83
CA ARG A 138 31.05 0.37 -13.60
C ARG A 138 32.20 0.81 -14.52
N GLU A 139 32.11 1.99 -15.12
CA GLU A 139 33.18 2.55 -15.95
C GLU A 139 34.45 2.85 -15.13
N LEU A 140 34.28 3.42 -13.93
CA LEU A 140 35.38 3.66 -12.99
C LEU A 140 35.99 2.35 -12.48
N GLU A 141 35.16 1.35 -12.15
CA GLU A 141 35.64 0.01 -11.75
C GLU A 141 36.42 -0.65 -12.88
N SER A 142 35.94 -0.60 -14.13
CA SER A 142 36.66 -1.12 -15.29
C SER A 142 37.98 -0.41 -15.51
N SER A 143 38.01 0.92 -15.34
CA SER A 143 39.23 1.73 -15.44
C SER A 143 40.23 1.39 -14.34
N LEU A 144 39.74 1.17 -13.11
CA LEU A 144 40.58 0.76 -11.99
C LEU A 144 41.19 -0.63 -12.22
N ILE A 145 40.42 -1.60 -12.70
CA ILE A 145 40.94 -2.93 -13.05
C ILE A 145 42.04 -2.80 -14.11
N SER A 146 41.79 -2.07 -15.20
CA SER A 146 42.78 -1.82 -16.25
C SER A 146 44.06 -1.19 -15.69
N LEU A 147 43.95 -0.21 -14.78
CA LEU A 147 45.10 0.45 -14.19
C LEU A 147 45.87 -0.46 -13.20
N THR A 148 45.17 -1.37 -12.51
CA THR A 148 45.83 -2.37 -11.64
C THR A 148 46.56 -3.43 -12.45
N GLU A 149 46.03 -3.83 -13.60
CA GLU A 149 46.69 -4.74 -14.54
C GLU A 149 47.93 -4.08 -15.14
N GLU A 150 47.82 -2.83 -15.60
CA GLU A 150 48.97 -2.08 -16.12
C GLU A 150 50.07 -1.90 -15.04
N ASN A 151 49.69 -1.55 -13.80
CA ASN A 151 50.65 -1.48 -12.71
C ASN A 151 51.32 -2.84 -12.40
N ARG A 152 50.60 -3.94 -12.54
CA ARG A 152 51.16 -5.29 -12.40
C ARG A 152 52.16 -5.58 -13.52
N ASP A 153 51.85 -5.20 -14.75
CA ASP A 153 52.73 -5.39 -15.90
C ASP A 153 53.99 -4.53 -15.82
N ILE A 154 53.86 -3.26 -15.39
CA ILE A 154 55.01 -2.38 -15.10
C ILE A 154 55.88 -2.99 -14.00
N ASN A 155 55.30 -3.51 -12.92
CA ASN A 155 56.05 -4.18 -11.86
C ASN A 155 56.78 -5.43 -12.37
N ASN A 156 56.13 -6.23 -13.23
CA ASN A 156 56.79 -7.38 -13.86
C ASN A 156 57.96 -6.93 -14.75
N LEU A 157 57.78 -5.89 -15.55
CA LEU A 157 58.82 -5.33 -16.40
C LEU A 157 60.00 -4.79 -15.60
N LEU A 158 59.74 -4.07 -14.50
CA LEU A 158 60.76 -3.60 -13.56
C LEU A 158 61.54 -4.76 -12.96
N ARG A 159 60.86 -5.85 -12.57
CA ARG A 159 61.51 -7.05 -12.05
C ARG A 159 62.42 -7.70 -13.09
N ILE A 160 61.97 -7.80 -14.34
CA ILE A 160 62.77 -8.31 -15.47
C ILE A 160 63.99 -7.42 -15.69
N ALA A 161 63.81 -6.10 -15.78
CA ALA A 161 64.89 -5.13 -15.99
C ALA A 161 65.93 -5.17 -14.85
N LEU A 162 65.48 -5.35 -13.60
CA LEU A 162 66.37 -5.51 -12.45
C LEU A 162 67.19 -6.81 -12.54
N LEU A 163 66.57 -7.93 -12.94
CA LEU A 163 67.28 -9.20 -13.14
C LEU A 163 68.28 -9.12 -14.31
N GLU A 164 67.93 -8.45 -15.41
CA GLU A 164 68.84 -8.22 -16.54
C GLU A 164 70.01 -7.30 -16.15
N LYS A 165 69.75 -6.25 -15.38
CA LYS A 165 70.78 -5.37 -14.82
C LYS A 165 71.74 -6.17 -13.94
N GLU A 166 71.23 -7.02 -13.04
CA GLU A 166 72.05 -7.85 -12.17
C GLU A 166 72.90 -8.85 -12.98
N ALA A 167 72.31 -9.46 -14.02
CA ALA A 167 73.02 -10.35 -14.94
C ALA A 167 74.12 -9.61 -15.71
N LEU A 168 73.87 -8.39 -16.19
CA LEU A 168 74.87 -7.52 -16.81
C LEU A 168 75.99 -7.15 -15.82
N GLU A 169 75.64 -6.78 -14.59
CA GLU A 169 76.61 -6.43 -13.56
C GLU A 169 77.52 -7.62 -13.22
N LYS A 170 76.95 -8.83 -13.13
CA LYS A 170 77.72 -10.09 -12.97
C LYS A 170 78.66 -10.35 -14.16
N ARG A 171 78.20 -10.11 -15.40
CA ARG A 171 79.04 -10.22 -16.61
C ARG A 171 80.17 -9.20 -16.66
N ILE A 172 79.94 -7.98 -16.15
CA ILE A 172 80.95 -6.91 -16.10
C ILE A 172 81.96 -7.16 -14.96
N LYS A 173 81.51 -7.63 -13.79
CA LYS A 173 82.39 -8.04 -12.67
C LYS A 173 83.30 -9.23 -13.02
N GLY A 174 82.87 -10.11 -13.93
CA GLY A 174 83.71 -11.21 -14.42
C GLY A 174 84.78 -10.81 -15.44
N HIS A 175 84.79 -9.57 -15.94
CA HIS A 175 85.69 -9.12 -17.00
C HIS A 175 86.35 -7.78 -16.61
N ASP A 176 87.19 -7.78 -15.57
CA ASP A 176 87.82 -6.57 -15.00
C ASP A 176 88.58 -5.70 -16.03
N HIS A 177 89.08 -6.30 -17.11
CA HIS A 177 89.86 -5.60 -18.14
C HIS A 177 89.03 -4.65 -19.03
N LYS A 178 87.68 -4.77 -19.03
CA LYS A 178 86.77 -3.90 -19.81
C LYS A 178 86.04 -2.86 -18.97
N ARG A 179 86.27 -2.83 -17.66
CA ARG A 179 85.57 -1.97 -16.70
C ARG A 179 86.10 -0.52 -16.71
N MET A 180 87.40 -0.34 -16.93
CA MET A 180 88.08 0.96 -16.95
C MET A 180 87.57 1.92 -18.05
N PRO A 181 87.42 1.48 -19.32
CA PRO A 181 87.01 2.38 -20.40
C PRO A 181 85.52 2.76 -20.32
N LEU A 182 84.66 1.85 -19.85
CA LEU A 182 83.23 2.10 -19.68
C LEU A 182 82.93 3.07 -18.54
N LEU A 183 83.68 3.00 -17.43
CA LEU A 183 83.58 3.96 -16.33
C LEU A 183 84.04 5.36 -16.75
N GLN A 184 85.14 5.46 -17.51
CA GLN A 184 85.60 6.75 -18.04
C GLN A 184 84.58 7.38 -19.01
N PHE A 185 83.90 6.59 -19.84
CA PHE A 185 82.83 7.11 -20.72
C PHE A 185 81.60 7.58 -19.94
N ALA A 186 81.21 6.87 -18.88
CA ALA A 186 80.11 7.28 -18.01
C ALA A 186 80.45 8.55 -17.22
N GLU A 187 81.70 8.68 -16.74
CA GLU A 187 82.22 9.86 -16.06
C GLU A 187 82.25 11.08 -16.98
N PHE A 188 82.68 10.91 -18.24
CA PHE A 188 82.64 11.97 -19.26
C PHE A 188 81.21 12.40 -19.61
N GLY A 189 80.25 11.47 -19.59
CA GLY A 189 78.83 11.74 -19.80
C GLY A 189 78.19 12.52 -18.65
N LEU A 190 78.43 12.09 -17.41
CA LEU A 190 77.91 12.71 -16.18
C LEU A 190 78.48 14.12 -15.92
N GLN A 191 79.76 14.33 -16.23
CA GLN A 191 80.39 15.64 -16.12
C GLN A 191 79.78 16.67 -17.10
N LYS A 192 79.32 16.21 -18.27
CA LYS A 192 78.68 17.07 -19.29
C LYS A 192 77.26 17.52 -18.92
N VAL A 193 76.59 16.83 -17.99
CA VAL A 193 75.25 17.16 -17.48
C VAL A 193 75.28 17.79 -16.08
N GLY A 194 76.46 18.12 -15.54
CA GLY A 194 76.62 18.92 -14.32
C GLY A 194 76.59 18.15 -12.99
N PHE A 195 76.61 16.82 -13.00
CA PHE A 195 76.68 16.01 -11.78
C PHE A 195 78.15 15.64 -11.47
N GLY A 196 78.92 16.61 -10.98
CA GLY A 196 80.30 16.39 -10.51
C GLY A 196 80.34 16.10 -9.01
N PHE A 197 80.57 14.84 -8.62
CA PHE A 197 80.89 14.48 -7.23
C PHE A 197 82.35 14.87 -6.95
N MET A 198 82.57 15.94 -6.19
CA MET A 198 83.89 16.29 -5.65
C MET A 198 84.26 15.30 -4.54
N MET A 199 84.79 14.12 -4.91
CA MET A 199 85.45 13.25 -3.95
C MET A 199 86.86 13.80 -3.70
N GLY A 200 87.06 14.40 -2.52
CA GLY A 200 88.35 14.92 -2.10
C GLY A 200 89.40 13.82 -2.03
N SER A 201 90.45 13.96 -2.84
CA SER A 201 91.67 13.15 -2.76
C SER A 201 92.70 13.91 -1.96
N GLY A 202 92.69 13.68 -0.64
CA GLY A 202 93.74 14.11 0.27
C GLY A 202 94.26 12.89 1.01
N ASN A 203 95.37 12.32 0.55
CA ASN A 203 96.25 11.58 1.43
C ASN A 203 97.69 11.66 0.90
N ASN A 204 98.49 12.35 1.69
CA ASN A 204 99.93 12.42 1.66
C ASN A 204 100.47 11.21 2.41
N GLU A 205 101.32 10.40 1.79
CA GLU A 205 102.31 9.58 2.50
C GLU A 205 103.42 9.20 1.50
N GLN A 206 104.55 9.87 1.67
CA GLN A 206 105.86 9.41 1.18
C GLN A 206 106.23 8.10 1.91
N PRO A 207 107.14 7.27 1.37
CA PRO A 207 108.46 7.31 1.99
C PRO A 207 109.64 7.03 1.01
N THR A 208 110.80 7.64 1.36
CA THR A 208 112.21 7.13 1.32
C THR A 208 112.71 6.34 0.09
N GLU A 209 113.93 6.44 -0.44
CA GLU A 209 115.30 6.76 0.00
C GLU A 209 116.14 6.66 -1.32
N SER A 210 117.24 7.35 -1.64
CA SER A 210 118.59 7.34 -1.06
C SER A 210 119.57 7.92 -2.11
N SER A 211 120.57 8.69 -1.64
CA SER A 211 121.96 8.85 -2.15
C SER A 211 122.23 9.40 -3.56
N GLY A 212 123.21 10.29 -3.79
CA GLY A 212 124.21 10.88 -2.91
C GLY A 212 125.31 11.61 -3.71
N SER A 213 126.08 12.43 -2.97
CA SER A 213 127.45 12.91 -3.26
C SER A 213 127.62 14.00 -4.34
N GLY A 214 128.35 15.10 -4.15
CA GLY A 214 129.23 15.56 -3.07
C GLY A 214 130.18 16.64 -3.61
N MET A 215 130.90 17.31 -2.70
CA MET A 215 132.15 18.11 -2.82
C MET A 215 131.98 19.55 -2.22
N VAL A 216 132.26 19.80 -0.93
CA VAL A 216 133.59 20.15 -0.32
C VAL A 216 133.91 21.65 -0.57
N THR A 217 134.19 22.56 0.38
CA THR A 217 135.08 22.53 1.57
C THR A 217 134.91 23.82 2.43
N LYS A 218 135.11 23.66 3.75
CA LYS A 218 135.88 24.51 4.70
C LYS A 218 135.30 25.75 5.42
N SER A 219 135.42 25.65 6.76
CA SER A 219 135.86 26.67 7.75
C SER A 219 134.84 27.78 8.03
N ASP A 220 134.56 28.23 9.25
CA ASP A 220 135.28 28.25 10.52
C ASP A 220 134.25 28.62 11.61
N GLY A 221 134.55 28.34 12.89
CA GLY A 221 133.57 28.31 13.99
C GLY A 221 132.77 29.60 14.22
N SER A 222 131.43 29.48 14.21
CA SER A 222 130.46 30.41 14.82
C SER A 222 129.03 29.81 14.83
N GLU A 223 128.86 28.53 15.16
CA GLU A 223 127.59 27.80 14.99
C GLU A 223 126.55 27.98 16.13
N SER A 224 126.87 28.71 17.21
CA SER A 224 125.97 28.76 18.37
C SER A 224 124.84 29.79 18.30
N GLU A 225 124.90 30.79 17.42
CA GLU A 225 123.86 31.84 17.34
C GLU A 225 122.84 31.60 16.22
N ASP A 226 123.25 31.12 15.04
CA ASP A 226 122.35 30.83 13.91
C ASP A 226 121.46 29.58 14.16
N GLU A 227 121.97 28.57 14.86
CA GLU A 227 121.17 27.41 15.28
C GLU A 227 120.09 27.77 16.30
N VAL A 228 120.39 28.71 17.21
CA VAL A 228 119.44 29.19 18.22
C VAL A 228 118.32 30.01 17.56
N VAL A 229 118.66 30.84 16.57
CA VAL A 229 117.66 31.60 15.78
C VAL A 229 116.81 30.66 14.89
N SER A 230 117.43 29.64 14.28
CA SER A 230 116.71 28.63 13.49
C SER A 230 115.77 27.77 14.34
N LEU A 231 116.22 27.35 15.53
CA LEU A 231 115.41 26.63 16.52
C LEU A 231 114.24 27.49 17.01
N ALA A 232 114.50 28.76 17.36
CA ALA A 232 113.45 29.69 17.77
C ALA A 232 112.39 29.89 16.68
N SER A 233 112.80 30.03 15.40
CA SER A 233 111.86 30.14 14.28
C SER A 233 111.02 28.87 14.06
N THR A 234 111.61 27.70 14.33
CA THR A 234 110.94 26.40 14.22
C THR A 234 109.93 26.22 15.35
N VAL A 235 110.31 26.57 16.58
CA VAL A 235 109.39 26.58 17.74
C VAL A 235 108.26 27.59 17.52
N GLU A 236 108.55 28.79 17.02
CA GLU A 236 107.52 29.79 16.72
C GLU A 236 106.53 29.28 15.66
N ARG A 237 107.02 28.62 14.61
CA ARG A 237 106.18 27.99 13.58
C ARG A 237 105.30 26.89 14.17
N ILE A 238 105.87 26.01 15.00
CA ILE A 238 105.13 24.96 15.71
C ILE A 238 104.05 25.58 16.61
N MET A 239 104.38 26.63 17.38
CA MET A 239 103.42 27.31 18.24
C MET A 239 102.29 27.98 17.46
N LYS A 240 102.59 28.62 16.31
CA LYS A 240 101.55 29.19 15.42
C LYS A 240 100.65 28.08 14.84
N ASN A 241 101.23 26.96 14.40
CA ASN A 241 100.47 25.82 13.91
C ASN A 241 99.57 25.22 14.99
N LEU A 242 100.09 24.99 16.19
CA LEU A 242 99.31 24.48 17.33
C LEU A 242 98.18 25.45 17.71
N ARG A 243 98.43 26.77 17.68
CA ARG A 243 97.37 27.77 17.92
C ARG A 243 96.28 27.70 16.86
N LEU A 244 96.64 27.56 15.58
CA LEU A 244 95.66 27.39 14.51
C LEU A 244 94.85 26.11 14.70
N GLU A 245 95.50 25.00 15.00
CA GLU A 245 94.84 23.72 15.26
C GLU A 245 93.88 23.81 16.47
N ILE A 246 94.29 24.42 17.58
CA ILE A 246 93.42 24.68 18.73
C ILE A 246 92.19 25.50 18.33
N THR A 247 92.35 26.54 17.49
CA THR A 247 91.18 27.32 17.02
C THR A 247 90.27 26.52 16.09
N GLN A 248 90.83 25.61 15.28
CA GLN A 248 90.07 24.75 14.38
C GLN A 248 89.30 23.69 15.17
N LEU A 249 89.92 23.04 16.15
CA LEU A 249 89.28 22.07 17.04
C LEU A 249 88.17 22.71 17.88
N ARG A 250 88.35 23.95 18.34
CA ARG A 250 87.28 24.69 19.03
C ARG A 250 86.09 24.96 18.10
N ARG A 251 86.35 25.38 16.85
CA ARG A 251 85.29 25.59 15.85
C ARG A 251 84.56 24.30 15.50
N SER A 252 85.27 23.17 15.35
CA SER A 252 84.64 21.88 15.07
C SER A 252 83.85 21.36 16.26
N LEU A 253 84.32 21.56 17.49
CA LEU A 253 83.58 21.22 18.70
C LEU A 253 82.29 22.04 18.80
N GLU A 254 82.35 23.35 18.56
CA GLU A 254 81.16 24.21 18.61
C GLU A 254 80.15 23.85 17.50
N ALA A 255 80.63 23.57 16.28
CA ALA A 255 79.78 23.08 15.19
C ALA A 255 79.09 21.75 15.57
N SER A 256 79.84 20.79 16.12
CA SER A 256 79.29 19.51 16.57
C SER A 256 78.26 19.65 17.71
N ARG A 257 78.46 20.59 18.64
CA ARG A 257 77.47 20.92 19.67
C ARG A 257 76.20 21.47 19.07
N SER A 258 76.30 22.43 18.16
CA SER A 258 75.14 23.02 17.48
C SER A 258 74.35 21.97 16.67
N ASP A 259 75.04 21.05 15.99
CA ASP A 259 74.39 19.93 15.30
C ASP A 259 73.70 18.97 16.27
N THR A 260 74.30 18.71 17.44
CA THR A 260 73.71 17.86 18.47
C THR A 260 72.44 18.50 19.05
N GLU A 261 72.46 19.80 19.35
CA GLU A 261 71.29 20.55 19.81
C GLU A 261 70.17 20.56 18.77
N ARG A 262 70.53 20.73 17.48
CA ARG A 262 69.56 20.66 16.37
C ARG A 262 68.92 19.29 16.25
N LEU A 263 69.72 18.21 16.34
CA LEU A 263 69.21 16.84 16.31
C LEU A 263 68.32 16.57 17.52
N GLN A 264 68.72 17.01 18.72
CA GLN A 264 67.90 16.89 19.92
C GLN A 264 66.53 17.58 19.74
N CYS A 265 66.51 18.81 19.22
CA CYS A 265 65.26 19.53 18.93
C CYS A 265 64.37 18.78 17.92
N LEU A 266 64.94 18.18 16.88
CA LEU A 266 64.20 17.35 15.92
C LEU A 266 63.64 16.09 16.58
N THR A 267 64.43 15.40 17.41
CA THR A 267 64.00 14.22 18.14
C THR A 267 62.89 14.55 19.15
N GLU A 268 62.96 15.68 19.85
CA GLU A 268 61.92 16.14 20.76
C GLU A 268 60.61 16.47 20.01
N LYS A 269 60.71 17.10 18.83
CA LYS A 269 59.54 17.35 17.97
C LYS A 269 58.89 16.04 17.49
N GLN A 270 59.70 15.11 16.99
CA GLN A 270 59.23 13.78 16.58
C GLN A 270 58.60 13.03 17.75
N ALA A 271 59.18 13.09 18.95
CA ALA A 271 58.62 12.45 20.14
C ALA A 271 57.25 13.02 20.51
N LYS A 272 57.07 14.35 20.42
CA LYS A 272 55.77 15.00 20.66
C LYS A 272 54.72 14.57 19.62
N GLU A 273 55.07 14.59 18.34
CA GLU A 273 54.19 14.17 17.25
C GLU A 273 53.78 12.69 17.38
N ILE A 274 54.70 11.81 17.78
CA ILE A 274 54.39 10.39 18.04
C ILE A 274 53.39 10.25 19.20
N VAL A 275 53.52 11.05 20.25
CA VAL A 275 52.58 11.04 21.39
C VAL A 275 51.19 11.54 20.97
N GLU A 276 51.12 12.62 20.19
CA GLU A 276 49.88 13.17 19.66
C GLU A 276 49.19 12.18 18.72
N ASN A 277 49.92 11.60 17.76
CA ASN A 277 49.40 10.57 16.86
C ASN A 277 48.91 9.34 17.62
N LYS A 278 49.60 8.94 18.70
CA LYS A 278 49.17 7.82 19.55
C LYS A 278 47.85 8.10 20.26
N LEU A 279 47.62 9.34 20.71
CA LEU A 279 46.33 9.72 21.29
C LEU A 279 45.23 9.73 20.23
N TYR A 280 45.51 10.29 19.06
CA TYR A 280 44.56 10.32 17.94
C TYR A 280 44.15 8.91 17.49
N ILE A 281 45.10 7.97 17.38
CA ILE A 281 44.81 6.57 17.06
C ILE A 281 43.86 5.95 18.11
N LYS A 282 44.11 6.17 19.40
CA LYS A 282 43.22 5.67 20.46
C LYS A 282 41.81 6.25 20.37
N GLU A 283 41.68 7.54 20.08
CA GLU A 283 40.36 8.15 19.89
C GLU A 283 39.62 7.58 18.68
N LEU A 284 40.33 7.19 17.62
CA LEU A 284 39.75 6.50 16.48
C LEU A 284 39.33 5.08 16.83
N GLU A 285 40.17 4.33 17.55
CA GLU A 285 39.84 2.99 18.05
C GLU A 285 38.61 3.02 18.97
N ASP A 286 38.48 4.01 19.83
CA ASP A 286 37.32 4.18 20.70
C ASP A 286 36.04 4.49 19.91
N ARG A 287 36.13 5.37 18.90
CA ARG A 287 35.00 5.64 18.00
C ARG A 287 34.61 4.40 17.21
N GLU A 288 35.57 3.64 16.69
CA GLU A 288 35.32 2.39 15.98
C GLU A 288 34.61 1.39 16.90
N ARG A 289 35.04 1.24 18.16
CA ARG A 289 34.39 0.36 19.13
C ARG A 289 32.94 0.76 19.40
N ILE A 290 32.67 2.04 19.61
CA ILE A 290 31.31 2.53 19.85
C ILE A 290 30.44 2.33 18.61
N LEU A 291 30.96 2.63 17.42
CA LEU A 291 30.23 2.42 16.17
C LEU A 291 29.93 0.93 15.94
N ALA A 292 30.91 0.05 16.18
CA ALA A 292 30.69 -1.40 16.08
C ALA A 292 29.61 -1.90 17.04
N GLN A 293 29.58 -1.40 18.28
CA GLN A 293 28.50 -1.70 19.23
C GLN A 293 27.15 -1.20 18.73
N SER A 294 27.08 0.05 18.26
CA SER A 294 25.82 0.60 17.73
C SER A 294 25.30 -0.17 16.51
N VAL A 295 26.19 -0.65 15.63
CA VAL A 295 25.81 -1.48 14.49
C VAL A 295 25.24 -2.82 14.95
N GLU A 296 25.85 -3.47 15.95
CA GLU A 296 25.32 -4.72 16.49
C GLU A 296 23.95 -4.52 17.17
N GLU A 297 23.77 -3.43 17.91
CA GLU A 297 22.48 -3.05 18.49
C GLU A 297 21.40 -2.86 17.41
N PHE A 298 21.69 -2.07 16.36
CA PHE A 298 20.76 -1.90 15.24
C PHE A 298 20.48 -3.22 14.49
N LEU A 299 21.47 -4.11 14.37
CA LEU A 299 21.24 -5.43 13.76
C LEU A 299 20.30 -6.30 14.59
N MET A 300 20.35 -6.19 15.92
CA MET A 300 19.41 -6.87 16.80
C MET A 300 18.00 -6.28 16.69
N GLU A 301 17.87 -4.95 16.70
CA GLU A 301 16.57 -4.26 16.50
C GLU A 301 15.94 -4.59 15.14
N ILE A 302 16.74 -4.67 14.08
CA ILE A 302 16.27 -5.07 12.74
C ILE A 302 15.71 -6.49 12.77
N LYS A 303 16.40 -7.44 13.40
CA LYS A 303 15.91 -8.83 13.51
C LYS A 303 14.59 -8.90 14.29
N GLU A 304 14.49 -8.20 15.41
CA GLU A 304 13.25 -8.15 16.20
C GLU A 304 12.09 -7.55 15.39
N ALA A 305 12.34 -6.49 14.63
CA ALA A 305 11.36 -5.88 13.74
C ALA A 305 10.95 -6.82 12.59
N GLU A 306 11.90 -7.56 12.00
CA GLU A 306 11.63 -8.56 10.97
C GLU A 306 10.75 -9.70 11.50
N GLU A 307 11.01 -10.17 12.72
CA GLU A 307 10.18 -11.19 13.39
C GLU A 307 8.77 -10.68 13.70
N GLU A 308 8.63 -9.43 14.16
CA GLU A 308 7.34 -8.78 14.34
C GLU A 308 6.59 -8.67 13.01
N VAL A 309 7.24 -8.19 11.94
CA VAL A 309 6.65 -8.14 10.60
C VAL A 309 6.21 -9.51 10.11
N ALA A 310 6.99 -10.57 10.38
CA ALA A 310 6.60 -11.94 10.04
C ALA A 310 5.33 -12.38 10.81
N ARG A 311 5.24 -12.05 12.10
CA ARG A 311 4.03 -12.32 12.91
C ARG A 311 2.79 -11.58 12.40
N TRP A 312 2.91 -10.30 12.06
CA TRP A 312 1.80 -9.54 11.49
C TRP A 312 1.37 -10.09 10.13
N LYS A 313 2.32 -10.53 9.29
CA LYS A 313 1.99 -11.16 8.01
C LYS A 313 1.19 -12.44 8.19
N GLU A 314 1.62 -13.32 9.09
CA GLU A 314 0.88 -14.56 9.39
C GLU A 314 -0.53 -14.28 9.95
N ALA A 315 -0.65 -13.30 10.85
CA ALA A 315 -1.95 -12.89 11.38
C ALA A 315 -2.89 -12.38 10.27
N CYS A 316 -2.39 -11.52 9.38
CA CYS A 316 -3.14 -11.04 8.22
C CYS A 316 -3.57 -12.17 7.28
N GLU A 317 -2.69 -13.15 7.02
CA GLU A 317 -3.03 -14.31 6.18
C GLU A 317 -4.16 -15.15 6.81
N LEU A 318 -4.10 -15.38 8.12
CA LEU A 318 -5.15 -16.10 8.85
C LEU A 318 -6.49 -15.34 8.84
N GLU A 319 -6.47 -14.01 9.00
CA GLU A 319 -7.67 -13.18 8.92
C GLU A 319 -8.28 -13.21 7.52
N VAL A 320 -7.45 -13.14 6.47
CA VAL A 320 -7.90 -13.26 5.08
C VAL A 320 -8.54 -14.63 4.84
N GLU A 321 -7.93 -15.70 5.33
CA GLU A 321 -8.48 -17.05 5.15
C GLU A 321 -9.78 -17.27 5.94
N ALA A 322 -9.87 -16.73 7.15
CA ALA A 322 -11.11 -16.70 7.91
C ALA A 322 -12.21 -15.89 7.18
N GLY A 323 -11.84 -14.73 6.60
CA GLY A 323 -12.74 -13.91 5.80
C GLY A 323 -13.26 -14.62 4.55
N LYS A 324 -12.40 -15.35 3.82
CA LYS A 324 -12.84 -16.17 2.68
C LYS A 324 -13.84 -17.24 3.10
N LYS A 325 -13.56 -17.95 4.19
CA LYS A 325 -14.46 -19.00 4.70
C LYS A 325 -15.84 -18.43 5.06
N GLU A 326 -15.88 -17.27 5.71
CA GLU A 326 -17.13 -16.59 6.04
C GLU A 326 -17.90 -16.16 4.78
N ILE A 327 -17.21 -15.65 3.74
CA ILE A 327 -17.83 -15.33 2.45
C ILE A 327 -18.43 -16.58 1.80
N GLU A 328 -17.70 -17.70 1.78
CA GLU A 328 -18.21 -18.96 1.24
C GLU A 328 -19.45 -19.47 2.00
N GLU A 329 -19.49 -19.33 3.32
CA GLU A 329 -20.65 -19.68 4.14
C GLU A 329 -21.85 -18.76 3.83
N ARG A 330 -21.62 -17.45 3.71
CA ARG A 330 -22.65 -16.48 3.32
C ARG A 330 -23.18 -16.74 1.91
N ASP A 331 -22.33 -17.10 0.96
CA ASP A 331 -22.73 -17.44 -0.41
C ASP A 331 -23.62 -18.69 -0.45
N LYS A 332 -23.33 -19.70 0.39
CA LYS A 332 -24.20 -20.88 0.56
C LYS A 332 -25.57 -20.47 1.09
N LEU A 333 -25.63 -19.60 2.10
CA LEU A 333 -26.89 -19.09 2.65
C LEU A 333 -27.68 -18.28 1.62
N VAL A 334 -27.02 -17.39 0.88
CA VAL A 334 -27.65 -16.62 -0.22
C VAL A 334 -28.19 -17.56 -1.29
N GLY A 335 -27.45 -18.62 -1.63
CA GLY A 335 -27.90 -19.67 -2.54
C GLY A 335 -29.19 -20.36 -2.05
N ALA A 336 -29.22 -20.77 -0.79
CA ALA A 336 -30.40 -21.40 -0.19
C ALA A 336 -31.60 -20.45 -0.14
N LEU A 337 -31.41 -19.20 0.29
CA LEU A 337 -32.47 -18.19 0.31
C LEU A 337 -33.01 -17.87 -1.08
N LYS A 338 -32.15 -17.82 -2.11
CA LYS A 338 -32.59 -17.67 -3.50
C LYS A 338 -33.46 -18.85 -3.94
N GLN A 339 -33.11 -20.08 -3.57
CA GLN A 339 -33.92 -21.25 -3.88
C GLN A 339 -35.29 -21.21 -3.20
N GLU A 340 -35.35 -20.85 -1.91
CA GLU A 340 -36.60 -20.69 -1.18
C GLU A 340 -37.47 -19.56 -1.74
N LEU A 341 -36.86 -18.44 -2.15
CA LEU A 341 -37.55 -17.36 -2.84
C LEU A 341 -38.15 -17.83 -4.17
N GLN A 342 -37.43 -18.63 -4.96
CA GLN A 342 -37.98 -19.18 -6.20
C GLN A 342 -39.15 -20.16 -5.94
N LYS A 343 -39.06 -21.00 -4.91
CA LYS A 343 -40.16 -21.90 -4.52
C LYS A 343 -41.42 -21.13 -4.11
N THR A 344 -41.26 -20.12 -3.25
CA THR A 344 -42.39 -19.29 -2.80
C THR A 344 -43.00 -18.48 -3.92
N LYS A 345 -42.18 -17.94 -4.84
CA LYS A 345 -42.66 -17.31 -6.07
C LYS A 345 -43.48 -18.27 -6.93
N GLY A 346 -42.99 -19.48 -7.17
CA GLY A 346 -43.74 -20.50 -7.91
C GLY A 346 -45.07 -20.87 -7.24
N ALA A 347 -45.08 -21.01 -5.92
CA ALA A 347 -46.32 -21.25 -5.16
C ALA A 347 -47.31 -20.09 -5.27
N LEU A 348 -46.82 -18.85 -5.23
CA LEU A 348 -47.63 -17.64 -5.43
C LEU A 348 -48.24 -17.62 -6.83
N ASP A 349 -47.46 -17.89 -7.88
CA ASP A 349 -47.93 -17.92 -9.27
C ASP A 349 -49.04 -18.98 -9.46
N ILE A 350 -48.90 -20.16 -8.85
CA ILE A 350 -49.94 -21.19 -8.85
C ILE A 350 -51.21 -20.69 -8.13
N SER A 351 -51.06 -20.02 -6.99
CA SER A 351 -52.21 -19.49 -6.24
C SER A 351 -52.93 -18.37 -6.99
N ASN A 352 -52.20 -17.49 -7.68
CA ASN A 352 -52.75 -16.45 -8.55
C ASN A 352 -53.48 -17.07 -9.75
N GLY A 353 -52.94 -18.13 -10.35
CA GLY A 353 -53.64 -18.89 -11.38
C GLY A 353 -54.97 -19.47 -10.90
N LYS A 354 -55.01 -20.04 -9.68
CA LYS A 354 -56.24 -20.53 -9.05
C LYS A 354 -57.24 -19.41 -8.76
N LEU A 355 -56.77 -18.27 -8.28
CA LEU A 355 -57.60 -17.09 -8.04
C LEU A 355 -58.27 -16.63 -9.34
N ARG A 356 -57.52 -16.50 -10.43
CA ARG A 356 -58.04 -16.10 -11.74
C ARG A 356 -59.15 -17.04 -12.24
N ILE A 357 -58.97 -18.35 -12.10
CA ILE A 357 -60.00 -19.34 -12.47
C ILE A 357 -61.26 -19.18 -11.60
N LYS A 358 -61.11 -18.88 -10.30
CA LYS A 358 -62.27 -18.61 -9.43
C LYS A 358 -62.97 -17.31 -9.80
N GLU A 359 -62.24 -16.28 -10.21
CA GLU A 359 -62.81 -15.02 -10.73
C GLU A 359 -63.60 -15.28 -12.02
N GLU A 360 -63.02 -16.00 -12.98
CA GLU A 360 -63.71 -16.40 -14.23
C GLU A 360 -64.97 -17.25 -13.93
N LEU A 361 -64.89 -18.17 -12.96
CA LEU A 361 -66.03 -18.96 -12.51
C LEU A 361 -67.12 -18.10 -11.86
N ALA A 362 -66.75 -17.12 -11.03
CA ALA A 362 -67.70 -16.19 -10.43
C ALA A 362 -68.40 -15.33 -11.48
N VAL A 363 -67.66 -14.80 -12.46
CA VAL A 363 -68.22 -14.02 -13.58
C VAL A 363 -69.21 -14.87 -14.40
N THR A 364 -68.85 -16.11 -14.72
CA THR A 364 -69.74 -17.02 -15.48
C THR A 364 -70.97 -17.43 -14.66
N ALA A 365 -70.84 -17.65 -13.35
CA ALA A 365 -71.97 -17.92 -12.46
C ALA A 365 -72.94 -16.73 -12.39
N ILE A 366 -72.43 -15.50 -12.27
CA ILE A 366 -73.25 -14.28 -12.29
C ILE A 366 -73.99 -14.18 -13.64
N ALA A 367 -73.29 -14.34 -14.76
CA ALA A 367 -73.92 -14.30 -16.09
C ALA A 367 -75.00 -15.38 -16.27
N ALA A 368 -74.78 -16.59 -15.75
CA ALA A 368 -75.76 -17.68 -15.76
C ALA A 368 -76.97 -17.37 -14.88
N GLN A 369 -76.76 -16.80 -13.69
CA GLN A 369 -77.82 -16.33 -12.80
C GLN A 369 -78.66 -15.26 -13.49
N GLU A 370 -78.04 -14.22 -14.06
CA GLU A 370 -78.77 -13.17 -14.79
C GLU A 370 -79.57 -13.74 -15.97
N ALA A 371 -79.05 -14.75 -16.69
CA ALA A 371 -79.78 -15.42 -17.76
C ALA A 371 -81.00 -16.20 -17.22
N ALA A 372 -80.85 -16.89 -16.09
CA ALA A 372 -81.94 -17.60 -15.43
C ALA A 372 -83.03 -16.64 -14.90
N GLU A 373 -82.62 -15.51 -14.30
CA GLU A 373 -83.54 -14.46 -13.85
C GLU A 373 -84.32 -13.85 -15.02
N ARG A 374 -83.66 -13.54 -16.15
CA ARG A 374 -84.35 -13.09 -17.38
C ARG A 374 -85.35 -14.13 -17.87
N SER A 375 -85.00 -15.42 -17.83
CA SER A 375 -85.92 -16.50 -18.23
C SER A 375 -87.12 -16.63 -17.28
N LEU A 376 -86.91 -16.46 -15.97
CA LEU A 376 -87.99 -16.48 -14.98
C LEU A 376 -88.94 -15.30 -15.17
N GLN A 377 -88.42 -14.10 -15.37
CA GLN A 377 -89.22 -12.90 -15.65
C GLN A 377 -90.10 -13.09 -16.90
N LEU A 378 -89.57 -13.71 -17.95
CA LEU A 378 -90.35 -14.06 -19.16
C LEU A 378 -91.42 -15.12 -18.90
N ALA A 379 -91.17 -16.09 -18.03
CA ALA A 379 -92.17 -17.08 -17.64
C ALA A 379 -93.29 -16.44 -16.80
N ASP A 380 -92.93 -15.56 -15.87
CA ASP A 380 -93.88 -14.81 -15.04
C ASP A 380 -94.76 -13.88 -15.88
N SER A 381 -94.17 -13.15 -16.85
CA SER A 381 -94.94 -12.30 -17.76
C SER A 381 -95.95 -13.12 -18.58
N ARG A 382 -95.52 -14.26 -19.15
CA ARG A 382 -96.41 -15.20 -19.87
C ARG A 382 -97.49 -15.78 -18.96
N ALA A 383 -97.17 -16.11 -17.71
CA ALA A 383 -98.13 -16.65 -16.77
C ALA A 383 -99.20 -15.61 -16.37
N VAL A 384 -98.82 -14.33 -16.28
CA VAL A 384 -99.76 -13.22 -16.06
C VAL A 384 -100.66 -13.04 -17.28
N GLU A 385 -100.10 -13.04 -18.50
CA GLU A 385 -100.89 -12.97 -19.75
C GLU A 385 -101.90 -14.12 -19.84
N LEU A 386 -101.48 -15.36 -19.56
CA LEU A 386 -102.36 -16.52 -19.56
C LEU A 386 -103.46 -16.42 -18.48
N ARG A 387 -103.13 -15.91 -17.29
CA ARG A 387 -104.13 -15.67 -16.23
C ARG A 387 -105.18 -14.67 -16.69
N GLN A 388 -104.78 -13.55 -17.30
CA GLN A 388 -105.71 -12.56 -17.87
C GLN A 388 -106.61 -13.18 -18.94
N GLN A 389 -106.05 -14.02 -19.82
CA GLN A 389 -106.84 -14.74 -20.83
C GLN A 389 -107.85 -15.71 -20.18
N VAL A 390 -107.44 -16.46 -19.15
CA VAL A 390 -108.33 -17.35 -18.40
C VAL A 390 -109.43 -16.57 -17.68
N GLU A 391 -109.09 -15.46 -17.03
CA GLU A 391 -110.06 -14.57 -16.38
C GLU A 391 -111.07 -14.02 -17.39
N GLU A 392 -110.62 -13.58 -18.57
CA GLU A 392 -111.49 -13.12 -19.64
C GLU A 392 -112.39 -14.24 -20.18
N LEU A 393 -111.86 -15.44 -20.41
CA LEU A 393 -112.66 -16.62 -20.79
C LEU A 393 -113.67 -17.00 -19.70
N THR A 394 -113.29 -16.86 -18.43
CA THR A 394 -114.18 -17.11 -17.29
C THR A 394 -115.29 -16.07 -17.22
N ARG A 395 -114.97 -14.79 -17.45
CA ARG A 395 -115.97 -13.72 -17.58
C ARG A 395 -116.93 -13.98 -18.73
N GLN A 396 -116.42 -14.41 -19.88
CA GLN A 396 -117.24 -14.81 -21.03
C GLN A 396 -118.13 -16.02 -20.70
N LEU A 397 -117.63 -17.01 -19.95
CA LEU A 397 -118.43 -18.13 -19.44
C LEU A 397 -119.52 -17.67 -18.47
N GLU A 398 -119.21 -16.80 -17.51
CA GLU A 398 -120.21 -16.25 -16.58
C GLU A 398 -121.28 -15.43 -17.30
N GLU A 399 -120.91 -14.64 -18.32
CA GLU A 399 -121.85 -13.90 -19.16
C GLU A 399 -122.74 -14.84 -19.99
N ALA A 400 -122.17 -15.92 -20.55
CA ALA A 400 -122.90 -16.97 -21.24
C ALA A 400 -123.85 -17.72 -20.30
N GLU A 401 -123.40 -18.05 -19.08
CA GLU A 401 -124.20 -18.70 -18.04
C GLU A 401 -125.32 -17.78 -17.53
N LYS A 402 -125.08 -16.46 -17.40
CA LYS A 402 -126.13 -15.47 -17.08
C LYS A 402 -127.18 -15.38 -18.20
N ARG A 403 -126.77 -15.45 -19.47
CA ARG A 403 -127.71 -15.60 -20.61
C ARG A 403 -128.50 -16.91 -20.52
N GLU A 404 -127.86 -18.00 -20.09
CA GLU A 404 -128.51 -19.29 -19.89
C GLU A 404 -129.49 -19.30 -18.69
N ARG A 405 -129.17 -18.61 -17.59
CA ARG A 405 -130.08 -18.42 -16.43
C ARG A 405 -131.31 -17.58 -16.78
N ASN A 406 -131.23 -16.67 -17.74
CA ASN A 406 -132.40 -15.94 -18.29
C ASN A 406 -133.23 -16.79 -19.28
N SER A 407 -132.72 -17.95 -19.70
CA SER A 407 -133.49 -18.99 -20.40
C SER A 407 -133.79 -20.16 -19.46
N HIS A 408 -134.73 -19.96 -18.53
CA HIS A 408 -135.34 -21.10 -17.84
C HIS A 408 -136.22 -21.90 -18.82
N LYS A 409 -135.58 -22.78 -19.59
CA LYS A 409 -136.04 -24.15 -19.85
C LYS A 409 -134.85 -25.09 -19.69
N VAL A 410 -134.80 -25.65 -18.49
CA VAL A 410 -134.10 -26.87 -18.08
C VAL A 410 -133.65 -27.75 -19.25
N ARG A 411 -132.33 -27.95 -19.38
CA ARG A 411 -131.78 -29.29 -19.56
C ARG A 411 -130.57 -29.45 -18.63
N ARG A 412 -130.76 -30.18 -17.54
CA ARG A 412 -129.65 -30.86 -16.88
C ARG A 412 -129.04 -31.81 -17.91
N ILE A 413 -127.93 -31.42 -18.52
CA ILE A 413 -127.05 -32.37 -19.20
C ILE A 413 -125.92 -32.62 -18.21
N CYS A 414 -126.01 -33.78 -17.56
CA CYS A 414 -124.95 -34.31 -16.73
C CYS A 414 -123.68 -34.39 -17.59
N TRP A 415 -122.61 -33.70 -17.17
CA TRP A 415 -121.31 -33.86 -17.80
C TRP A 415 -120.77 -35.25 -17.45
N PRO A 416 -120.43 -36.11 -18.41
CA PRO A 416 -119.88 -37.42 -18.12
C PRO A 416 -118.43 -37.24 -17.67
N TRP A 417 -118.18 -37.43 -16.38
CA TRP A 417 -116.89 -37.94 -15.95
C TRP A 417 -116.76 -39.36 -16.48
N GLN A 418 -116.02 -39.57 -17.57
CA GLN A 418 -115.29 -40.82 -17.77
C GLN A 418 -114.30 -40.78 -18.95
N LEU A 419 -113.08 -41.27 -18.64
CA LEU A 419 -112.17 -42.01 -19.51
C LEU A 419 -111.33 -41.24 -20.54
N PHE A 420 -110.37 -40.44 -20.05
CA PHE A 420 -109.01 -40.50 -20.61
C PHE A 420 -108.17 -41.47 -19.78
N LYS A 421 -108.35 -42.76 -20.11
CA LYS A 421 -107.37 -43.81 -19.85
C LYS A 421 -106.73 -44.18 -21.19
N LEU A 422 -105.74 -43.39 -21.60
CA LEU A 422 -104.69 -43.73 -22.57
C LEU A 422 -103.40 -43.19 -21.93
N SER A 423 -102.32 -43.92 -21.72
CA SER A 423 -101.99 -45.32 -21.94
C SER A 423 -100.73 -45.58 -21.11
N TYR A 424 -100.89 -46.27 -19.98
CA TYR A 424 -99.78 -46.92 -19.31
C TYR A 424 -99.59 -48.28 -20.00
N VAL A 425 -98.75 -48.29 -21.04
CA VAL A 425 -98.15 -49.52 -21.56
C VAL A 425 -96.72 -49.55 -21.04
N ASN A 426 -96.54 -50.32 -19.98
CA ASN A 426 -95.26 -50.92 -19.67
C ASN A 426 -94.87 -51.85 -20.81
N ASN A 427 -93.80 -51.52 -21.53
CA ASN A 427 -92.88 -52.54 -22.03
C ASN A 427 -91.76 -52.67 -21.00
N ALA A 428 -91.95 -53.62 -20.10
CA ALA A 428 -90.90 -54.16 -19.26
C ALA A 428 -90.32 -55.42 -19.92
N ASN A 429 -89.02 -55.61 -19.69
CA ASN A 429 -88.22 -56.84 -19.67
C ASN A 429 -87.45 -57.26 -20.95
N THR A 430 -86.12 -57.11 -20.88
CA THR A 430 -85.25 -58.22 -20.49
C THR A 430 -83.93 -57.77 -19.83
N ARG A 431 -83.79 -58.16 -18.55
CA ARG A 431 -82.63 -58.77 -17.87
C ARG A 431 -81.24 -58.08 -17.81
N VAL A 432 -80.86 -57.83 -16.54
CA VAL A 432 -79.60 -58.19 -15.85
C VAL A 432 -78.33 -57.40 -16.21
N GLY A 433 -77.79 -56.69 -15.20
CA GLY A 433 -76.39 -56.24 -15.19
C GLY A 433 -76.11 -55.15 -14.16
N ASN A 434 -75.49 -55.52 -13.04
CA ASN A 434 -74.89 -54.62 -12.05
C ASN A 434 -73.95 -53.57 -12.70
N ALA A 435 -74.07 -52.27 -12.35
CA ALA A 435 -72.92 -51.35 -12.29
C ALA A 435 -73.27 -50.01 -11.63
N LYS A 436 -72.71 -49.82 -10.43
CA LYS A 436 -72.13 -48.61 -9.83
C LYS A 436 -72.70 -47.23 -10.18
N ARG A 437 -73.15 -46.54 -9.11
CA ARG A 437 -73.13 -45.07 -9.00
C ARG A 437 -71.76 -44.56 -9.48
N MET A 438 -71.74 -43.72 -10.50
CA MET A 438 -70.60 -42.87 -10.78
C MET A 438 -70.87 -41.50 -10.17
N LEU A 439 -70.23 -41.27 -9.03
CA LEU A 439 -69.91 -39.93 -8.53
C LEU A 439 -68.85 -39.33 -9.48
N PRO A 440 -68.91 -38.03 -9.81
CA PRO A 440 -67.75 -37.36 -10.37
C PRO A 440 -66.66 -37.26 -9.29
N GLU A 441 -65.54 -37.94 -9.50
CA GLU A 441 -64.33 -37.78 -8.69
C GLU A 441 -63.81 -36.35 -8.84
N MET A 442 -63.76 -35.62 -7.72
CA MET A 442 -62.82 -34.51 -7.57
C MET A 442 -61.43 -35.13 -7.37
N GLN A 443 -60.66 -35.25 -8.44
CA GLN A 443 -59.24 -35.58 -8.32
C GLN A 443 -58.45 -34.34 -7.90
N ALA A 444 -57.94 -34.44 -6.68
CA ALA A 444 -56.80 -33.68 -6.21
C ALA A 444 -55.59 -33.96 -7.10
N LEU A 445 -54.91 -32.90 -7.55
CA LEU A 445 -53.54 -32.98 -8.00
C LEU A 445 -52.68 -32.20 -7.01
N ILE A 446 -52.14 -32.98 -6.07
CA ILE A 446 -50.86 -32.74 -5.43
C ILE A 446 -49.81 -33.13 -6.48
N HIS A 447 -49.04 -32.15 -6.96
CA HIS A 447 -47.58 -32.21 -7.05
C HIS A 447 -47.04 -30.80 -7.24
#